data_AF-A0A2N9AWE3-F1
#
_entry.id   AF-A0A2N9AWE3-F1
#
_cell.length_a   1.000
_cell.length_b   1.000
_cell.length_c   1.000
_cell.angle_alpha   90.00
_cell.angle_beta   90.00
_cell.angle_gamma   90.00
#
_symmetry.space_group_name_H-M   'P 1'
#
loop_
_entity.id
_entity.type
_entity.pdbx_description
1 polymer ?
#
loop_
_entity_poly.entity_id
_entity_poly.type
_entity_poly.pdbx_seq_one_letter_code
_entity_poly.pdbx_strand_id
1 'polypeptide(L)'
;MNSLRVLGRWMRMIATPNQSSVTMAYKEFDEAGRKRPRPPYDRVVEVCEALIKFTLLTRERADYLVDRYSERKEREPESLRAREPESPRA
;
A
#
# COMPACT_ATOMS: atom_id res chain seq x y z
N MET A 1 4.52 -12.80 9.62
CA MET A 1 4.09 -12.09 8.41
C MET A 1 3.75 -10.65 8.76
N ASN A 2 4.73 -9.74 8.70
CA ASN A 2 4.51 -8.29 8.92
C ASN A 2 5.61 -7.43 8.29
N SER A 3 6.84 -7.95 8.17
CA SER A 3 7.97 -7.18 7.61
C SER A 3 7.74 -6.70 6.17
N LEU A 4 7.07 -7.49 5.32
CA LEU A 4 6.72 -7.06 3.96
C LEU A 4 5.68 -5.92 3.94
N ARG A 5 4.75 -5.89 4.90
CA ARG A 5 3.80 -4.76 5.05
C ARG A 5 4.52 -3.50 5.48
N VAL A 6 5.45 -3.63 6.42
CA VAL A 6 6.32 -2.53 6.85
C VAL A 6 7.14 -2.01 5.67
N LEU A 7 7.74 -2.91 4.87
CA LEU A 7 8.45 -2.52 3.65
C LEU A 7 7.53 -1.77 2.66
N GLY A 8 6.31 -2.25 2.43
CA GLY A 8 5.33 -1.55 1.59
C GLY A 8 5.05 -0.12 2.07
N ARG A 9 4.96 0.09 3.39
CA ARG A 9 4.85 1.42 3.98
C ARG A 9 6.06 2.30 3.66
N TRP A 10 7.28 1.77 3.81
CA TRP A 10 8.51 2.51 3.46
C TRP A 10 8.56 2.88 1.98
N MET A 11 8.09 1.99 1.11
CA MET A 11 7.95 2.24 -0.33
C MET A 11 6.75 3.12 -0.70
N ARG A 12 6.00 3.64 0.30
CA ARG A 12 4.80 4.48 0.11
C ARG A 12 3.70 3.79 -0.71
N MET A 13 3.62 2.46 -0.66
CA MET A 13 2.59 1.65 -1.33
C MET A 13 1.33 1.51 -0.48
N ILE A 14 0.18 1.39 -1.15
CA ILE A 14 -1.08 1.00 -0.51
C ILE A 14 -1.10 -0.53 -0.40
N ALA A 15 -0.86 -1.06 0.80
CA ALA A 15 -0.96 -2.49 1.08
C ALA A 15 -2.39 -2.88 1.46
N THR A 16 -3.02 -3.78 0.71
CA THR A 16 -4.39 -4.25 1.00
C THR A 16 -4.49 -4.92 2.38
N PRO A 17 -5.63 -4.81 3.08
CA PRO A 17 -5.79 -5.39 4.42
C PRO A 17 -5.75 -6.92 4.41
N ASN A 18 -6.33 -7.55 3.39
CA ASN A 18 -6.30 -9.01 3.24
C ASN A 18 -4.88 -9.50 2.95
N GLN A 19 -4.55 -10.68 3.48
CA GLN A 19 -3.30 -11.40 3.22
C GLN A 19 -3.51 -12.91 3.26
N SER A 20 -2.65 -13.63 2.56
CA SER A 20 -2.59 -15.09 2.59
C SER A 20 -1.30 -15.56 3.24
N SER A 21 -1.43 -16.52 4.16
CA SER A 21 -0.31 -17.23 4.78
C SER A 21 -0.61 -18.73 4.69
N VAL A 22 0.10 -19.42 3.81
CA VAL A 22 -0.10 -20.85 3.54
C VAL A 22 0.88 -21.67 4.38
N THR A 23 0.36 -22.43 5.34
CA THR A 23 1.17 -23.35 6.16
C THR A 23 1.48 -24.62 5.39
N MET A 24 2.67 -25.20 5.61
CA MET A 24 3.12 -26.42 4.91
C MET A 24 2.88 -26.37 3.39
N ALA A 25 3.33 -25.29 2.74
CA ALA A 25 3.02 -25.02 1.34
C ALA A 25 3.28 -26.21 0.41
N TYR A 26 4.32 -27.02 0.66
CA TYR A 26 4.63 -28.24 -0.11
C TYR A 26 3.47 -29.27 -0.19
N LYS A 27 2.52 -29.26 0.75
CA LYS A 27 1.33 -30.14 0.73
C LYS A 27 0.15 -29.54 -0.06
N GLU A 28 0.19 -28.24 -0.33
CA GLU A 28 -0.91 -27.49 -0.91
C GLU A 28 -0.89 -27.48 -2.43
N PHE A 29 0.16 -28.03 -3.05
CA PHE A 29 0.30 -28.17 -4.50
C PHE A 29 0.21 -29.64 -4.92
N ASP A 30 -0.23 -29.88 -6.16
CA ASP A 30 -0.19 -31.17 -6.81
C ASP A 30 1.13 -31.37 -7.59
N GLU A 31 1.27 -32.53 -8.24
CA GLU A 31 2.47 -32.89 -9.01
C GLU A 31 2.70 -31.97 -10.22
N ALA A 32 1.64 -31.33 -10.74
CA ALA A 32 1.72 -30.34 -11.80
C ALA A 32 2.02 -28.92 -11.27
N GLY A 33 2.26 -28.77 -9.96
CA GLY A 33 2.52 -27.47 -9.32
C GLY A 33 1.27 -26.59 -9.20
N ARG A 34 0.07 -27.14 -9.36
CA ARG A 34 -1.19 -26.39 -9.19
C ARG A 34 -1.63 -26.44 -7.74
N LYS A 35 -2.08 -25.30 -7.23
CA LYS A 35 -2.61 -25.23 -5.88
C LYS A 35 -3.94 -26.00 -5.82
N ARG A 36 -4.06 -26.90 -4.85
CA ARG A 36 -5.26 -27.71 -4.63
C ARG A 36 -6.43 -26.81 -4.19
N PRO A 37 -7.68 -27.10 -4.62
CA PRO A 37 -8.87 -26.35 -4.24
C PRO A 37 -9.26 -26.68 -2.78
N ARG A 38 -8.71 -25.90 -1.86
CA ARG A 38 -8.87 -26.02 -0.39
C ARG A 38 -8.98 -24.62 0.20
N PRO A 39 -9.41 -24.44 1.46
CA PRO A 39 -9.58 -23.09 2.05
C PRO A 39 -8.40 -22.10 1.89
N PRO A 40 -7.11 -22.52 1.93
CA PRO A 40 -6.00 -21.59 1.67
C PRO A 40 -5.94 -21.08 0.22
N TYR A 41 -6.59 -21.76 -0.73
CA TYR A 41 -6.78 -21.29 -2.10
C TYR A 41 -7.78 -20.13 -2.14
N ASP A 42 -8.94 -20.28 -1.49
CA ASP A 42 -9.98 -19.24 -1.44
C ASP A 42 -9.44 -17.95 -0.81
N ARG A 43 -8.56 -18.07 0.20
CA ARG A 43 -7.85 -16.91 0.77
C ARG A 43 -6.95 -16.19 -0.21
N VAL A 44 -6.30 -16.90 -1.13
CA VAL A 44 -5.51 -16.26 -2.20
C VAL A 44 -6.45 -15.51 -3.16
N VAL A 45 -7.59 -16.11 -3.49
CA VAL A 45 -8.61 -15.48 -4.34
C VAL A 45 -9.13 -14.18 -3.71
N GLU A 46 -9.48 -14.19 -2.42
CA GLU A 46 -9.92 -12.98 -1.68
C GLU A 46 -8.85 -11.87 -1.67
N VAL A 47 -7.57 -12.23 -1.61
CA VAL A 47 -6.46 -11.25 -1.66
C VAL A 47 -6.32 -10.65 -3.06
N CYS A 48 -6.36 -11.49 -4.11
CA CYS A 48 -6.30 -11.02 -5.49
C CYS A 48 -7.51 -10.16 -5.86
N GLU A 49 -8.71 -10.54 -5.42
CA GLU A 49 -9.92 -9.75 -5.62
C GLU A 49 -9.82 -8.39 -4.94
N ALA A 50 -9.40 -8.36 -3.66
CA ALA A 50 -9.17 -7.11 -2.95
C ALA A 50 -8.11 -6.24 -3.64
N LEU A 51 -7.00 -6.83 -4.09
CA LEU A 51 -5.96 -6.12 -4.82
C LEU A 51 -6.51 -5.40 -6.04
N ILE A 52 -7.25 -6.10 -6.91
CA ILE A 52 -7.83 -5.49 -8.10
C ILE A 52 -8.84 -4.40 -7.75
N LYS A 53 -9.72 -4.62 -6.77
CA LYS A 53 -10.68 -3.60 -6.31
C LYS A 53 -9.97 -2.34 -5.82
N PHE A 54 -8.93 -2.46 -4.99
CA PHE A 54 -8.12 -1.33 -4.53
C PHE A 54 -7.37 -0.65 -5.66
N THR A 55 -6.82 -1.40 -6.60
CA THR A 55 -6.14 -0.84 -7.77
C THR A 55 -7.10 -0.03 -8.62
N LEU A 56 -8.28 -0.56 -8.96
CA LEU A 56 -9.29 0.17 -9.73
C LEU A 56 -9.76 1.43 -9.00
N LEU A 57 -9.93 1.35 -7.67
CA LEU A 57 -10.33 2.50 -6.85
C LEU A 57 -9.29 3.63 -6.82
N THR A 58 -8.00 3.30 -6.88
CA THR A 58 -6.91 4.25 -6.56
C THR A 58 -6.06 4.68 -7.76
N ARG A 59 -5.94 3.86 -8.81
CA ARG A 59 -4.99 4.11 -9.92
C ARG A 59 -5.23 5.44 -10.65
N GLU A 60 -6.49 5.85 -10.81
CA GLU A 60 -6.86 7.08 -11.53
C GLU A 60 -6.74 8.34 -10.67
N ARG A 61 -6.45 8.19 -9.37
CA ARG A 61 -6.32 9.28 -8.40
C ARG A 61 -4.95 9.34 -7.76
N ALA A 62 -3.97 8.62 -8.32
CA ALA A 62 -2.64 8.49 -7.74
C ALA A 62 -1.99 9.86 -7.52
N ASP A 63 -2.04 10.77 -8.51
CA ASP A 63 -1.44 12.11 -8.43
C ASP A 63 -2.01 12.93 -7.27
N TYR A 64 -3.33 12.87 -7.08
CA TYR A 64 -3.99 13.54 -5.96
C TYR A 64 -3.61 12.93 -4.60
N LEU A 65 -3.56 11.59 -4.53
CA LEU A 65 -3.24 10.88 -3.29
C LEU A 65 -1.80 11.08 -2.83
N VAL A 66 -0.87 11.39 -3.74
CA VAL A 66 0.54 11.65 -3.42
C VAL A 66 0.88 13.14 -3.36
N ASP A 67 -0.06 14.04 -3.63
CA ASP A 67 0.12 15.48 -3.46
C ASP A 67 0.10 15.85 -1.96
N ARG A 68 1.29 15.93 -1.36
CA ARG A 68 1.47 16.15 0.08
C ARG A 68 1.60 17.62 0.43
N TYR A 69 0.93 18.03 1.50
CA TYR A 69 1.02 19.38 2.06
C TYR A 69 2.48 19.81 2.32
N SER A 70 3.30 18.96 2.94
CA SER A 70 4.71 19.30 3.22
C SER A 70 5.51 19.59 1.97
N GLU A 71 5.27 18.82 0.90
CA GLU A 71 5.94 19.00 -0.40
C GLU A 71 5.42 20.24 -1.13
N ARG A 72 4.15 20.62 -0.94
CA ARG A 72 3.61 21.89 -1.45
C ARG A 72 4.21 23.09 -0.70
N LYS A 73 4.27 23.03 0.63
CA LYS A 73 4.93 24.06 1.46
C LYS A 73 6.40 24.22 1.07
N GLU A 74 7.10 23.12 0.75
CA GLU A 74 8.49 23.14 0.26
C GLU A 74 8.65 23.72 -1.16
N ARG A 75 7.60 23.74 -1.98
CA ARG A 75 7.62 24.38 -3.31
C ARG A 75 7.24 25.86 -3.27
N GLU A 76 6.63 26.34 -2.18
CA GLU A 76 6.28 27.76 -2.07
C GLU A 76 7.53 28.64 -2.23
N PRO A 77 7.48 29.65 -3.12
CA PRO A 77 8.59 30.57 -3.29
C PRO A 77 8.95 31.24 -1.96
N GLU A 78 10.25 31.44 -1.71
CA GLU A 78 10.75 32.03 -0.46
C GLU A 78 10.08 33.36 -0.12
N SER A 79 9.64 34.11 -1.13
CA SER A 79 8.90 35.36 -0.99
C SER A 79 7.51 35.22 -0.33
N LEU A 80 6.87 34.06 -0.43
CA LEU A 80 5.63 33.74 0.28
C LEU A 80 5.91 33.20 1.69
N ARG A 81 7.01 32.45 1.89
CA ARG A 81 7.44 31.98 3.21
C ARG A 81 7.87 33.11 4.13
N ALA A 82 8.59 34.10 3.59
CA ALA A 82 9.06 35.27 4.33
C ALA A 82 7.91 36.20 4.80
N ARG A 83 6.67 35.95 4.34
CA ARG A 83 5.46 36.65 4.79
C ARG A 83 4.76 35.96 5.96
N GLU A 84 5.15 34.75 6.36
CA GLU A 84 4.71 34.17 7.62
C GLU A 84 5.47 34.91 8.75
N PRO A 85 4.80 35.71 9.60
CA PRO A 85 5.46 36.30 10.75
C PRO A 85 5.96 35.16 11.64
N GLU A 86 7.23 35.18 12.01
CA GLU A 86 7.78 34.25 13.01
C GLU A 86 6.85 34.30 14.24
N SER A 87 6.13 33.21 14.49
CA SER A 87 5.42 33.04 15.76
C SER A 87 6.47 33.16 16.86
N PRO A 88 6.31 34.07 17.83
CA PRO A 88 7.25 34.20 18.94
C PRO A 88 7.38 32.82 19.60
N ARG A 89 8.60 32.29 19.64
CA ARG A 89 8.89 31.10 20.44
C ARG A 89 8.60 31.47 21.90
N ALA A 90 7.60 30.81 22.48
CA ALA A 90 7.32 30.86 23.91
C ALA A 90 8.41 30.13 24.70
#